data_AF-A0A448B2W2-F1
#
_entry.id   AF-A0A448B2W2-F1
#
_cell.length_a   1.000
_cell.length_b   1.000
_cell.length_c   1.000
_cell.angle_alpha   90.00
_cell.angle_beta   90.00
_cell.angle_gamma   90.00
#
_symmetry.space_group_name_H-M   'P 1'
#
loop_
_entity.id
_entity.type
_entity.pdbx_description
1 polymer ?
#
loop_
_entity_poly.entity_id
_entity_poly.type
_entity_poly.pdbx_seq_one_letter_code
_entity_poly.pdbx_strand_id
1 'polypeptide(L)'
;MKNIFKNTILILGLLFFVSLSLTSCNRSDDEADDLPQEELSDVLLRVTDVATGTPVVYDYQVNSTTNPNVKLINGHTYNVEVIFKNGDEDATQEIKDAKDEHFLVYNFPNSDITLTRTDDASSTRGDGSRVGLKTKWVVNTAVKNASAPSQLVLTLFHEPVTVSEASAVSGNGVIYGTHTGGETDAQANYNIIN
;
A
#
# COMPACT_ATOMS: atom_id res chain seq x y z
N MET A 1 -15.42 15.31 -70.40
CA MET A 1 -15.05 16.51 -69.62
C MET A 1 -16.14 16.79 -68.59
N LYS A 2 -15.72 17.24 -67.39
CA LYS A 2 -16.50 17.64 -66.20
C LYS A 2 -17.09 16.53 -65.31
N ASN A 3 -16.25 16.10 -64.35
CA ASN A 3 -16.69 15.58 -63.05
C ASN A 3 -16.92 16.77 -62.12
N ILE A 4 -18.16 17.05 -61.73
CA ILE A 4 -18.48 18.05 -60.69
C ILE A 4 -19.60 17.49 -59.81
N PHE A 5 -19.24 16.79 -58.75
CA PHE A 5 -20.03 16.65 -57.52
C PHE A 5 -19.01 16.43 -56.38
N LYS A 6 -18.32 17.49 -55.94
CA LYS A 6 -18.62 18.29 -54.75
C LYS A 6 -18.59 17.47 -53.44
N ASN A 7 -17.37 17.40 -52.88
CA ASN A 7 -17.05 17.20 -51.46
C ASN A 7 -18.11 17.81 -50.53
N THR A 8 -18.97 16.98 -49.95
CA THR A 8 -19.88 17.37 -48.86
C THR A 8 -20.14 16.20 -47.91
N ILE A 9 -19.12 15.40 -47.56
CA ILE A 9 -19.17 14.49 -46.39
C ILE A 9 -17.81 14.50 -45.68
N LEU A 10 -17.31 15.71 -45.44
CA LEU A 10 -16.28 16.00 -44.45
C LEU A 10 -17.00 16.91 -43.45
N ILE A 11 -16.97 16.58 -42.15
CA ILE A 11 -17.80 17.12 -41.03
C ILE A 11 -18.99 16.21 -40.64
N LEU A 12 -18.73 14.92 -40.44
CA LEU A 12 -19.58 14.08 -39.56
C LEU A 12 -18.74 13.10 -38.73
N GLY A 13 -17.55 13.53 -38.35
CA GLY A 13 -16.54 12.71 -37.66
C GLY A 13 -15.97 13.37 -36.40
N LEU A 14 -16.78 14.11 -35.63
CA LEU A 14 -16.26 14.77 -34.42
C LEU A 14 -17.24 14.88 -33.24
N LEU A 15 -18.21 13.97 -33.13
CA LEU A 15 -19.22 14.03 -32.05
C LEU A 15 -19.58 12.64 -31.48
N PHE A 16 -18.65 11.68 -31.50
CA PHE A 16 -18.91 10.34 -30.97
C PHE A 16 -17.72 9.70 -30.23
N PHE A 17 -16.91 10.50 -29.54
CA PHE A 17 -15.77 10.00 -28.76
C PHE A 17 -15.52 10.79 -27.47
N VAL A 18 -16.57 11.11 -26.70
CA VAL A 18 -16.40 11.48 -25.28
C VAL A 18 -17.63 11.03 -24.51
N SER A 19 -17.90 9.73 -24.50
CA SER A 19 -18.48 9.10 -23.32
C SER A 19 -17.32 8.51 -22.53
N LEU A 20 -16.38 9.37 -22.12
CA LEU A 20 -15.58 9.06 -20.95
C LEU A 20 -16.58 9.03 -19.81
N SER A 21 -16.89 7.82 -19.39
CA SER A 21 -17.50 7.51 -18.12
C SER A 21 -16.77 8.31 -17.06
N LEU A 22 -17.32 9.47 -16.70
CA LEU A 22 -17.10 10.05 -15.38
C LEU A 22 -17.82 9.09 -14.44
N THR A 23 -17.18 7.96 -14.14
CA THR A 23 -17.41 7.29 -12.87
C THR A 23 -16.90 8.28 -11.83
N SER A 24 -17.73 9.25 -11.45
CA SER A 24 -17.64 9.75 -10.08
C SER A 24 -17.92 8.51 -9.25
N CYS A 25 -16.87 7.91 -8.69
CA CYS A 25 -17.03 6.98 -7.60
C CYS A 25 -17.78 7.78 -6.54
N ASN A 26 -19.07 7.47 -6.40
CA ASN A 26 -19.80 7.89 -5.23
C ASN A 26 -19.16 7.11 -4.10
N ARG A 27 -18.38 7.78 -3.24
CA ARG A 27 -17.96 7.19 -1.96
C ARG A 27 -19.22 6.65 -1.30
N SER A 28 -19.13 5.44 -0.76
CA SER A 28 -20.11 4.99 0.23
C SER A 28 -20.10 6.07 1.33
N ASP A 29 -21.22 6.70 1.65
CA ASP A 29 -21.33 7.52 2.88
C ASP A 29 -21.37 6.56 4.09
N ASP A 30 -20.35 5.70 4.24
CA ASP A 30 -20.22 4.85 5.42
C ASP A 30 -19.53 5.69 6.51
N GLU A 31 -20.29 6.09 7.52
CA GLU A 31 -19.88 7.01 8.60
C GLU A 31 -18.71 6.48 9.47
N ALA A 32 -18.21 5.27 9.19
CA ALA A 32 -17.02 4.72 9.82
C ALA A 32 -15.72 5.10 9.08
N ASP A 33 -15.82 5.52 7.81
CA ASP A 33 -14.70 5.95 6.96
C ASP A 33 -14.85 7.42 6.56
N ASP A 34 -14.26 8.29 7.38
CA ASP A 34 -14.22 9.73 7.14
C ASP A 34 -12.85 10.21 6.64
N LEU A 35 -11.90 9.31 6.35
CA LEU A 35 -10.53 9.70 5.95
C LEU A 35 -10.37 9.77 4.42
N PRO A 36 -10.38 10.96 3.80
CA PRO A 36 -9.88 11.09 2.44
C PRO A 36 -8.36 10.83 2.42
N GLN A 37 -7.87 10.25 1.32
CA GLN A 37 -6.45 10.06 0.98
C GLN A 37 -5.54 11.25 1.35
N GLU A 38 -6.06 12.49 1.27
CA GLU A 38 -5.34 13.74 1.54
C GLU A 38 -5.04 14.01 3.03
N GLU A 39 -5.64 13.24 3.93
CA GLU A 39 -5.53 13.45 5.37
C GLU A 39 -4.43 12.59 6.02
N LEU A 40 -3.85 11.60 5.33
CA LEU A 40 -2.70 10.87 5.86
C LEU A 40 -1.39 11.64 5.61
N SER A 41 -0.78 12.12 6.70
CA SER A 41 0.49 12.86 6.67
C SER A 41 1.71 11.96 6.76
N ASP A 42 1.66 10.91 7.59
CA ASP A 42 2.81 10.05 7.87
C ASP A 42 2.41 8.59 8.06
N VAL A 43 3.34 7.71 7.71
CA VAL A 43 3.29 6.29 8.00
C VAL A 43 4.48 5.99 8.89
N LEU A 44 4.24 5.58 10.13
CA LEU A 44 5.26 5.16 11.07
C LEU A 44 5.38 3.64 11.06
N LEU A 45 6.60 3.16 10.85
CA LEU A 45 6.94 1.75 10.94
C LEU A 45 7.65 1.49 12.27
N ARG A 46 6.94 0.94 13.25
CA ARG A 46 7.51 0.52 14.54
C ARG A 46 8.04 -0.91 14.41
N VAL A 47 9.37 -1.06 14.41
CA VAL A 47 10.07 -2.33 14.25
C VAL A 47 10.71 -2.74 15.57
N THR A 48 10.29 -3.87 16.13
CA THR A 48 10.80 -4.40 17.39
C THR A 48 11.51 -5.72 17.15
N ASP A 49 12.83 -5.75 17.36
CA ASP A 49 13.59 -7.00 17.31
C ASP A 49 13.19 -7.91 18.47
N VAL A 50 12.76 -9.13 18.17
CA VAL A 50 12.33 -10.11 19.19
C VAL A 50 13.47 -10.46 20.14
N ALA A 51 14.73 -10.39 19.70
CA ALA A 51 15.88 -10.68 20.54
C ALA A 51 16.16 -9.60 21.59
N THR A 52 15.86 -8.33 21.28
CA THR A 52 16.17 -7.20 22.17
C THR A 52 14.93 -6.60 22.85
N GLY A 53 13.75 -6.79 22.26
CA GLY A 53 12.48 -6.20 22.71
C GLY A 53 12.40 -4.69 22.58
N THR A 54 13.42 -4.02 22.02
CA THR A 54 13.45 -2.55 21.92
C THR A 54 12.89 -2.10 20.57
N PRO A 55 11.82 -1.27 20.55
CA PRO A 55 11.27 -0.76 19.31
C PRO A 55 12.13 0.37 18.74
N VAL A 56 12.27 0.40 17.41
CA VAL A 56 12.73 1.55 16.64
C VAL A 56 11.59 2.00 15.73
N VAL A 57 11.29 3.30 15.72
CA VAL A 57 10.25 3.87 14.86
C VAL A 57 10.91 4.56 13.68
N TYR A 58 10.48 4.21 12.47
CA TYR A 58 10.89 4.85 11.24
C TYR A 58 9.71 5.64 10.69
N ASP A 59 9.93 6.92 10.44
CA ASP A 59 8.89 7.87 10.09
C ASP A 59 8.98 8.22 8.60
N TYR A 60 7.99 7.78 7.82
CA TYR A 60 7.84 8.17 6.42
C TYR A 60 6.73 9.21 6.28
N GLN A 61 7.12 10.44 5.96
CA GLN A 61 6.18 11.46 5.52
C GLN A 61 5.62 11.11 4.14
N VAL A 62 4.30 11.11 4.01
CA VAL A 62 3.59 10.79 2.76
C VAL A 62 4.04 11.75 1.65
N ASN A 63 4.28 11.19 0.45
CA ASN A 63 4.86 11.89 -0.71
C ASN A 63 6.31 12.41 -0.52
N SER A 64 7.02 12.01 0.55
CA SER A 64 8.43 12.33 0.73
C SER A 64 9.29 11.79 -0.40
N THR A 65 10.28 12.58 -0.82
CA THR A 65 11.35 12.18 -1.76
C THR A 65 12.51 11.48 -1.05
N THR A 66 12.47 11.38 0.28
CA THR A 66 13.47 10.72 1.11
C THR A 66 12.88 9.54 1.85
N ASN A 67 13.58 8.41 1.80
CA ASN A 67 13.13 7.16 2.41
C ASN A 67 13.96 6.89 3.68
N PRO A 68 13.32 6.62 4.84
CA PRO A 68 14.04 6.23 6.05
C PRO A 68 14.82 4.92 5.84
N ASN A 69 15.94 4.77 6.55
CA ASN A 69 16.77 3.56 6.49
C ASN A 69 16.41 2.61 7.64
N VAL A 70 15.59 1.61 7.32
CA VAL A 70 15.22 0.53 8.24
C VAL A 70 16.37 -0.46 8.34
N LYS A 71 16.98 -0.54 9.53
CA LYS A 71 18.07 -1.49 9.79
C LYS A 71 17.52 -2.84 10.21
N LEU A 72 17.83 -3.88 9.44
CA LEU A 72 17.44 -5.26 9.70
C LEU A 72 18.67 -6.17 9.65
N ILE A 73 18.85 -6.97 10.70
CA ILE A 73 19.94 -7.93 10.81
C ILE A 73 19.50 -9.29 10.23
N ASN A 74 20.35 -9.90 9.39
CA ASN A 74 20.11 -11.25 8.88
C ASN A 74 19.98 -12.28 10.02
N GLY A 75 19.02 -13.19 9.89
CA GLY A 75 18.70 -14.22 10.88
C GLY A 75 17.82 -13.74 12.03
N HIS A 76 17.55 -12.43 12.14
CA HIS A 76 16.69 -11.89 13.18
C HIS A 76 15.21 -11.98 12.81
N THR A 77 14.37 -11.86 13.83
CA THR A 77 12.92 -11.82 13.71
C THR A 77 12.41 -10.54 14.35
N TYR A 78 11.47 -9.86 13.69
CA TYR A 78 10.92 -8.58 14.14
C TYR A 78 9.41 -8.66 14.24
N ASN A 79 8.84 -8.07 15.29
CA ASN A 79 7.44 -7.68 15.32
C ASN A 79 7.34 -6.26 14.78
N VAL A 80 6.46 -6.04 13.82
CA VAL A 80 6.33 -4.77 13.12
C VAL A 80 4.89 -4.28 13.19
N GLU A 81 4.73 -3.01 13.52
CA GLU A 81 3.44 -2.33 13.55
C GLU A 81 3.48 -1.11 12.62
N VAL A 82 2.42 -0.95 11.83
CA VAL A 82 2.20 0.22 10.98
C VAL A 82 1.22 1.13 11.69
N ILE A 83 1.59 2.40 11.83
CA ILE A 83 0.79 3.45 12.46
C ILE A 83 0.63 4.57 11.44
N PHE A 84 -0.59 5.05 11.26
CA PHE A 84 -0.91 6.14 10.34
C PHE A 84 -1.18 7.42 11.11
N LYS A 85 -0.76 8.54 10.54
CA LYS A 85 -0.89 9.88 11.12
C LYS A 85 -1.65 10.81 10.20
N ASN A 86 -2.47 11.68 10.79
CA ASN A 86 -3.01 12.90 10.18
C ASN A 86 -2.50 14.09 11.02
N GLY A 87 -1.40 14.69 10.60
CA GLY A 87 -0.63 15.62 11.43
C GLY A 87 -0.19 14.95 12.73
N ASP A 88 -0.60 15.51 13.87
CA ASP A 88 -0.27 14.95 15.20
C ASP A 88 -1.21 13.81 15.62
N GLU A 89 -2.35 13.63 14.94
CA GLU A 89 -3.40 12.68 15.31
C GLU A 89 -3.10 11.26 14.83
N ASP A 90 -3.47 10.25 15.63
CA ASP A 90 -3.33 8.84 15.26
C ASP A 90 -4.53 8.37 14.45
N ALA A 91 -4.38 8.37 13.13
CA ALA A 91 -5.38 7.94 12.15
C ALA A 91 -5.49 6.40 12.07
N THR A 92 -4.69 5.64 12.82
CA THR A 92 -4.75 4.16 12.80
C THR A 92 -6.06 3.64 13.38
N GLN A 93 -6.72 4.42 14.25
CA GLN A 93 -7.97 3.99 14.87
C GLN A 93 -9.11 3.98 13.83
N GLU A 94 -9.20 4.98 12.98
CA GLU A 94 -10.19 5.06 11.90
C GLU A 94 -10.01 3.91 10.90
N ILE A 95 -8.77 3.57 10.52
CA ILE A 95 -8.48 2.39 9.68
C ILE A 95 -8.95 1.08 10.34
N LYS A 96 -8.93 0.97 11.69
CA LYS A 96 -9.44 -0.21 12.39
C LYS A 96 -10.96 -0.23 12.44
N ASP A 97 -11.58 0.92 12.61
CA ASP A 97 -13.04 1.06 12.65
C ASP A 97 -13.62 0.76 11.25
N ALA A 98 -12.95 1.21 10.18
CA ALA A 98 -13.22 0.90 8.77
C ALA A 98 -12.37 -0.27 8.21
N LYS A 99 -12.01 -1.26 9.03
CA LYS A 99 -11.10 -2.36 8.62
C LYS A 99 -11.57 -3.13 7.39
N ASP A 100 -12.88 -3.20 7.16
CA ASP A 100 -13.48 -3.90 6.01
C ASP A 100 -13.32 -3.15 4.69
N GLU A 101 -12.77 -1.95 4.72
CA GLU A 101 -12.46 -1.14 3.55
C GLU A 101 -10.95 -1.00 3.35
N HIS A 102 -10.13 -1.49 4.27
CA HIS A 102 -8.69 -1.30 4.22
C HIS A 102 -7.89 -2.59 4.05
N PHE A 103 -6.77 -2.51 3.32
CA PHE A 103 -5.82 -3.62 3.18
C PHE A 103 -4.39 -3.14 2.87
N LEU A 104 -3.40 -3.67 3.59
CA LEU A 104 -1.99 -3.37 3.36
C LEU A 104 -1.32 -4.40 2.45
N VAL A 105 -0.58 -3.92 1.46
CA VAL A 105 0.33 -4.73 0.64
C VAL A 105 1.76 -4.36 0.95
N TYR A 106 2.60 -5.38 1.15
CA TYR A 106 4.02 -5.23 1.43
C TYR A 106 4.84 -5.78 0.27
N ASN A 107 5.73 -4.98 -0.31
CA ASN A 107 6.65 -5.43 -1.35
C ASN A 107 8.09 -5.23 -0.88
N PHE A 108 8.86 -6.31 -0.87
CA PHE A 108 10.26 -6.33 -0.45
C PHE A 108 11.20 -6.58 -1.64
N PRO A 109 11.41 -5.60 -2.53
CA PRO A 109 12.41 -5.73 -3.59
C PRO A 109 13.80 -5.97 -3.01
N ASN A 110 14.58 -6.81 -3.69
CA ASN A 110 15.98 -7.10 -3.36
C ASN A 110 16.24 -7.57 -1.90
N SER A 111 15.22 -8.13 -1.23
CA SER A 111 15.30 -8.64 0.13
C SER A 111 14.69 -10.05 0.21
N ASP A 112 15.14 -10.87 1.16
CA ASP A 112 14.53 -12.15 1.55
C ASP A 112 13.97 -12.00 2.95
N ILE A 113 12.72 -11.55 3.03
CA ILE A 113 12.01 -11.34 4.29
C ILE A 113 10.70 -12.11 4.19
N THR A 114 10.51 -13.06 5.11
CA THR A 114 9.23 -13.75 5.26
C THR A 114 8.32 -12.95 6.18
N LEU A 115 7.15 -12.56 5.68
CA LEU A 115 6.15 -11.82 6.45
C LEU A 115 4.98 -12.72 6.82
N THR A 116 4.52 -12.60 8.07
CA THR A 116 3.24 -13.17 8.54
C THR A 116 2.41 -12.05 9.17
N ARG A 117 1.14 -11.91 8.77
CA ARG A 117 0.21 -10.97 9.43
C ARG A 117 -0.17 -11.50 10.81
N THR A 118 -0.12 -10.64 11.82
CA THR A 118 -0.38 -10.95 13.23
C THR A 118 -1.42 -10.03 13.84
N ASP A 119 -2.23 -9.39 12.99
CA ASP A 119 -3.43 -8.66 13.37
C ASP A 119 -4.31 -9.49 14.32
N ASP A 120 -4.94 -8.79 15.25
CA ASP A 120 -5.97 -9.36 16.12
C ASP A 120 -7.38 -9.02 15.57
N ALA A 121 -8.43 -9.30 16.33
CA ALA A 121 -9.81 -9.05 15.90
C ALA A 121 -10.10 -7.57 15.57
N SER A 122 -9.34 -6.62 16.13
CA SER A 122 -9.51 -5.19 15.85
C SER A 122 -9.03 -4.79 14.45
N SER A 123 -8.20 -5.60 13.79
CA SER A 123 -7.70 -5.33 12.43
C SER A 123 -7.77 -6.57 11.52
N THR A 124 -8.73 -7.45 11.79
CA THR A 124 -9.13 -8.56 10.92
C THR A 124 -10.50 -8.25 10.31
N ARG A 125 -10.57 -8.28 8.99
CA ARG A 125 -11.78 -8.02 8.19
C ARG A 125 -12.89 -9.04 8.48
N GLY A 126 -14.12 -8.69 8.18
CA GLY A 126 -15.29 -9.56 8.24
C GLY A 126 -15.19 -10.78 7.31
N ASP A 127 -14.40 -10.66 6.23
CA ASP A 127 -14.08 -11.78 5.33
C ASP A 127 -12.99 -12.73 5.89
N GLY A 128 -12.42 -12.41 7.06
CA GLY A 128 -11.38 -13.18 7.74
C GLY A 128 -9.94 -12.82 7.34
N SER A 129 -9.75 -11.99 6.32
CA SER A 129 -8.43 -11.48 5.93
C SER A 129 -7.95 -10.42 6.91
N ARG A 130 -6.68 -10.48 7.30
CA ARG A 130 -6.05 -9.50 8.17
C ARG A 130 -5.62 -8.28 7.37
N VAL A 131 -5.95 -7.08 7.85
CA VAL A 131 -5.58 -5.81 7.20
C VAL A 131 -4.07 -5.73 7.01
N GLY A 132 -3.31 -6.15 8.02
CA GLY A 132 -1.84 -6.16 7.99
C GLY A 132 -1.23 -5.01 8.80
N LEU A 133 -1.92 -4.43 9.77
CA LEU A 133 -1.37 -3.38 10.64
C LEU A 133 -0.31 -3.93 11.61
N LYS A 134 -0.37 -5.24 11.90
CA LYS A 134 0.62 -5.94 12.72
C LYS A 134 1.19 -7.11 11.95
N THR A 135 2.52 -7.22 11.89
CA THR A 135 3.18 -8.31 11.17
C THR A 135 4.41 -8.82 11.93
N LYS A 136 4.83 -10.03 11.57
CA LYS A 136 6.08 -10.64 12.02
C LYS A 136 6.97 -10.90 10.80
N TRP A 137 8.20 -10.41 10.86
CA TRP A 137 9.19 -10.53 9.79
C TRP A 137 10.31 -11.45 10.21
N VAL A 138 10.61 -12.47 9.40
CA VAL A 138 11.82 -13.29 9.52
C VAL A 138 12.76 -12.88 8.42
N VAL A 139 13.90 -12.31 8.79
CA VAL A 139 14.86 -11.72 7.84
C VAL A 139 15.90 -12.79 7.48
N ASN A 140 15.69 -13.49 6.37
CA ASN A 140 16.68 -14.44 5.86
C ASN A 140 17.89 -13.67 5.28
N THR A 141 17.61 -12.60 4.53
CA THR A 141 18.64 -11.70 3.97
C THR A 141 18.03 -10.31 3.74
N ALA A 142 18.50 -9.30 4.48
CA ALA A 142 18.04 -7.93 4.36
C ALA A 142 18.43 -7.29 3.00
N VAL A 143 19.67 -7.50 2.55
CA VAL A 143 20.18 -6.95 1.28
C VAL A 143 20.75 -8.08 0.43
N LYS A 144 20.03 -8.46 -0.64
CA LYS A 144 20.46 -9.55 -1.55
C LYS A 144 21.57 -9.13 -2.51
N ASN A 145 21.48 -7.91 -3.05
CA ASN A 145 22.43 -7.38 -4.02
C ASN A 145 22.75 -5.92 -3.70
N ALA A 146 23.99 -5.63 -3.29
CA ALA A 146 24.41 -4.27 -2.93
C ALA A 146 24.38 -3.27 -4.10
N SER A 147 24.28 -3.74 -5.36
CA SER A 147 24.17 -2.89 -6.54
C SER A 147 22.73 -2.51 -6.92
N ALA A 148 21.73 -2.95 -6.15
CA ALA A 148 20.32 -2.61 -6.33
C ALA A 148 19.70 -2.16 -5.00
N PRO A 149 18.69 -1.28 -5.01
CA PRO A 149 18.03 -0.86 -3.78
C PRO A 149 17.26 -2.01 -3.15
N SER A 150 17.52 -2.29 -1.87
CA SER A 150 16.64 -3.08 -1.00
C SER A 150 15.69 -2.14 -0.30
N GLN A 151 14.40 -2.39 -0.42
CA GLN A 151 13.36 -1.50 0.11
C GLN A 151 12.18 -2.29 0.65
N LEU A 152 11.37 -1.62 1.47
CA LEU A 152 9.97 -1.93 1.66
C LEU A 152 9.17 -0.86 0.91
N VAL A 153 8.31 -1.29 -0.01
CA VAL A 153 7.19 -0.50 -0.53
C VAL A 153 5.93 -1.00 0.17
N LEU A 154 5.37 -0.17 1.03
CA LEU A 154 4.18 -0.45 1.82
C LEU A 154 3.03 0.39 1.30
N THR A 155 1.94 -0.24 0.88
CA THR A 155 0.78 0.46 0.30
C THR A 155 -0.49 0.13 1.07
N LEU A 156 -1.18 1.15 1.56
CA LEU A 156 -2.54 1.06 2.08
C LEU A 156 -3.52 1.23 0.91
N PHE A 157 -4.40 0.25 0.73
CA PHE A 157 -5.51 0.34 -0.21
C PHE A 157 -6.83 0.54 0.52
N HIS A 158 -7.66 1.40 -0.06
CA HIS A 158 -9.01 1.73 0.36
C HIS A 158 -10.05 1.16 -0.62
N GLU A 159 -11.16 0.69 -0.08
CA GLU A 159 -12.24 -0.04 -0.78
C GLU A 159 -11.77 -1.09 -1.82
N PRO A 160 -10.82 -1.99 -1.50
CA PRO A 160 -10.49 -3.08 -2.41
C PRO A 160 -11.70 -4.02 -2.56
N VAL A 161 -12.07 -4.32 -3.81
CA VAL A 161 -13.18 -5.22 -4.14
C VAL A 161 -12.90 -6.63 -3.63
N THR A 162 -11.66 -7.08 -3.74
CA THR A 162 -11.19 -8.33 -3.14
C THR A 162 -9.81 -8.15 -2.57
N VAL A 163 -9.48 -8.95 -1.55
CA VAL A 163 -8.16 -9.02 -0.94
C VAL A 163 -7.72 -10.47 -0.75
N SER A 164 -6.42 -10.68 -0.66
CA SER A 164 -5.84 -11.96 -0.28
C SER A 164 -4.51 -11.72 0.40
N GLU A 165 -4.26 -12.44 1.50
CA GLU A 165 -2.99 -12.36 2.23
C GLU A 165 -1.83 -13.10 1.55
N ALA A 166 -2.11 -13.81 0.44
CA ALA A 166 -1.13 -14.63 -0.25
C ALA A 166 0.11 -13.82 -0.68
N SER A 167 1.24 -14.51 -0.75
CA SER A 167 2.48 -13.94 -1.25
C SER A 167 2.76 -14.36 -2.69
N ALA A 168 3.39 -13.48 -3.46
CA ALA A 168 3.90 -13.78 -4.78
C ALA A 168 5.35 -13.31 -4.92
N VAL A 169 6.18 -14.12 -5.59
CA VAL A 169 7.52 -13.68 -5.99
C VAL A 169 7.35 -12.73 -7.19
N SER A 170 7.96 -11.54 -7.09
CA SER A 170 7.94 -10.54 -8.16
C SER A 170 9.35 -10.00 -8.36
N GLY A 171 9.90 -10.22 -9.56
CA GLY A 171 11.29 -9.86 -9.87
C GLY A 171 12.28 -10.49 -8.88
N ASN A 172 13.05 -9.65 -8.18
CA ASN A 172 14.05 -10.07 -7.19
C ASN A 172 13.53 -10.04 -5.73
N GLY A 173 12.23 -9.79 -5.52
CA GLY A 173 11.60 -9.62 -4.22
C GLY A 173 10.37 -10.50 -4.02
N VAL A 174 9.66 -10.26 -2.91
CA VAL A 174 8.39 -10.91 -2.58
C VAL A 174 7.37 -9.84 -2.22
N ILE A 175 6.16 -10.00 -2.77
CA ILE A 175 4.99 -9.19 -2.43
C ILE A 175 4.10 -10.03 -1.51
N TYR A 176 3.64 -9.46 -0.41
CA TYR A 176 2.69 -10.04 0.53
C TYR A 176 1.39 -9.26 0.52
N GLY A 177 0.32 -9.89 0.05
CA GLY A 177 -0.96 -9.24 -0.17
C GLY A 177 -1.23 -9.01 -1.66
N THR A 178 -2.47 -9.26 -2.08
CA THR A 178 -2.99 -8.86 -3.39
C THR A 178 -4.39 -8.29 -3.20
N HIS A 179 -4.80 -7.37 -4.07
CA HIS A 179 -6.15 -6.83 -4.09
C HIS A 179 -6.65 -6.66 -5.53
N THR A 180 -7.94 -6.42 -5.70
CA THR A 180 -8.52 -5.91 -6.95
C THR A 180 -9.38 -4.69 -6.68
N GLY A 181 -9.42 -3.75 -7.62
CA GLY A 181 -10.10 -2.46 -7.41
C GLY A 181 -9.51 -1.67 -6.25
N GLY A 182 -10.30 -0.75 -5.72
CA GLY A 182 -9.89 0.19 -4.68
C GLY A 182 -8.96 1.29 -5.17
N GLU A 183 -8.70 2.22 -4.26
CA GLU A 183 -7.77 3.33 -4.42
C GLU A 183 -6.60 3.19 -3.43
N THR A 184 -5.50 3.89 -3.70
CA THR A 184 -4.34 3.90 -2.79
C THR A 184 -4.45 5.09 -1.86
N ASP A 185 -4.59 4.89 -0.56
CA ASP A 185 -4.58 6.01 0.38
C ASP A 185 -3.17 6.52 0.66
N ALA A 186 -2.24 5.60 0.91
CA ALA A 186 -0.87 5.94 1.21
C ALA A 186 0.09 4.90 0.65
N GLN A 187 1.23 5.36 0.14
CA GLN A 187 2.37 4.51 -0.13
C GLN A 187 3.59 5.04 0.60
N ALA A 188 4.15 4.22 1.48
CA ALA A 188 5.37 4.49 2.20
C ALA A 188 6.55 3.68 1.63
N ASN A 189 7.69 4.35 1.45
CA ASN A 189 8.89 3.73 0.94
C ASN A 189 10.01 3.82 1.99
N TYR A 190 10.57 2.67 2.36
CA TYR A 190 11.68 2.57 3.29
C TYR A 190 12.85 1.87 2.62
N ASN A 191 14.06 2.36 2.82
CA ASN A 191 15.25 1.60 2.46
C ASN A 191 15.49 0.52 3.50
N ILE A 192 15.90 -0.67 3.07
CA ILE A 192 16.36 -1.73 3.96
C ILE A 192 17.89 -1.75 3.92
N ILE A 193 18.50 -1.65 5.10
CA ILE A 193 19.94 -1.75 5.30
C ILE A 193 20.25 -2.85 6.33
N ASN A 194 21.48 -3.37 6.32
CA ASN A 194 21.98 -4.39 7.26
C ASN A 194 23.01 -3.78 8.21
#